data_AF-A0A800KCC6-F1
#
_entry.id   AF-A0A800KCC6-F1
#
_cell.length_a   1.000
_cell.length_b   1.000
_cell.length_c   1.000
_cell.angle_alpha   90.00
_cell.angle_beta   90.00
_cell.angle_gamma   90.00
#
_symmetry.space_group_name_H-M   'P 1'
#
loop_
_entity.id
_entity.type
_entity.pdbx_description
1 polymer ?
#
loop_
_entity_poly.entity_id
_entity_poly.type
_entity_poly.pdbx_seq_one_letter_code
_entity_poly.pdbx_strand_id
1 'polypeptide(L)'
;TRMYYGNDYGFSNWDQELYKYDPIGVSREVGPLWLGTTDTADLNNTFDEVLLDGGVYHVMCHPNVIEWDQDYPWIHLEHISNRNNVWYTGFGHLYAYHFLQSTYPEINLHSSNPNEPIPEQIVIHQNYPNPFNPTTQIKYDLPEDALVAINIYDLMGRSIKSLVNSHQSAGYRSIQWNATNNLGEPVSAGMYIYMIQAGQFRQVRKMVLLK
;
A
#
# COMPACT_ATOMS: atom_id res chain seq x y z
N THR A 1 -12.02 -26.57 1.45
CA THR A 1 -11.68 -27.11 2.79
C THR A 1 -11.79 -25.96 3.76
N ARG A 2 -12.44 -26.10 4.92
CA ARG A 2 -12.60 -24.99 5.87
C ARG A 2 -11.22 -24.40 6.20
N MET A 3 -11.07 -23.08 6.14
CA MET A 3 -9.84 -22.35 6.56
C MET A 3 -9.77 -22.21 8.10
N TYR A 4 -10.47 -23.08 8.82
CA TYR A 4 -10.58 -23.01 10.27
C TYR A 4 -10.64 -24.43 10.83
N TYR A 5 -9.74 -24.70 11.76
CA TYR A 5 -9.81 -25.86 12.64
C TYR A 5 -10.24 -25.34 14.01
N GLY A 6 -11.27 -25.95 14.59
CA GLY A 6 -12.03 -25.44 15.76
C GLY A 6 -11.25 -25.03 17.01
N ASN A 7 -9.96 -25.34 17.07
CA ASN A 7 -9.08 -25.14 18.22
C ASN A 7 -7.70 -24.57 17.83
N ASP A 8 -7.54 -24.09 16.60
CA ASP A 8 -6.27 -23.53 16.13
C ASP A 8 -6.36 -22.00 16.12
N TYR A 9 -5.72 -21.40 17.12
CA TYR A 9 -5.68 -19.95 17.35
C TYR A 9 -4.33 -19.36 16.93
N GLY A 10 -3.51 -20.12 16.21
CA GLY A 10 -2.22 -19.66 15.70
C GLY A 10 -2.36 -18.66 14.56
N PHE A 11 -1.34 -17.82 14.39
CA PHE A 11 -1.24 -16.92 13.24
C PHE A 11 -0.74 -17.66 12.00
N SER A 12 -1.21 -17.22 10.83
CA SER A 12 -0.76 -17.78 9.58
C SER A 12 0.70 -17.45 9.30
N ASN A 13 1.48 -18.47 8.96
CA ASN A 13 2.81 -18.26 8.41
C ASN A 13 2.71 -17.94 6.92
N TRP A 14 3.64 -17.13 6.42
CA TRP A 14 3.77 -16.86 4.98
C TRP A 14 4.37 -18.08 4.27
N ASP A 15 3.62 -18.68 3.35
CA ASP A 15 4.09 -19.73 2.45
C ASP A 15 4.88 -19.09 1.30
N GLN A 16 6.19 -19.34 1.30
CA GLN A 16 7.12 -18.80 0.30
C GLN A 16 7.07 -19.49 -1.06
N GLU A 17 6.55 -20.72 -1.13
CA GLU A 17 6.44 -21.46 -2.40
C GLU A 17 5.18 -21.08 -3.16
N LEU A 18 4.08 -20.90 -2.43
CA LEU A 18 2.78 -20.51 -3.00
C LEU A 18 2.55 -19.00 -2.99
N TYR A 19 3.46 -18.23 -2.39
CA TYR A 19 3.40 -16.77 -2.25
C TYR A 19 2.08 -16.28 -1.65
N LYS A 20 1.63 -16.94 -0.58
CA LYS A 20 0.40 -16.59 0.16
C LYS A 20 0.55 -16.98 1.63
N TYR A 21 -0.26 -16.39 2.50
CA TYR A 21 -0.37 -16.90 3.88
C TYR A 21 -1.03 -18.29 3.88
N ASP A 22 -0.54 -19.19 4.73
CA ASP A 22 -1.20 -20.45 5.02
C ASP A 22 -2.67 -20.21 5.40
N PRO A 23 -3.60 -21.12 5.10
CA PRO A 23 -5.03 -20.92 5.36
C PRO A 23 -5.39 -20.93 6.86
N ILE A 24 -4.41 -20.89 7.76
CA ILE A 24 -4.56 -21.03 9.20
C ILE A 24 -4.37 -19.66 9.84
N GLY A 25 -5.43 -19.08 10.39
CA GLY A 25 -5.41 -17.82 11.15
C GLY A 25 -6.70 -17.72 11.96
N VAL A 26 -6.81 -16.74 12.85
CA VAL A 26 -8.03 -16.55 13.65
C VAL A 26 -9.17 -16.08 12.75
N SER A 27 -9.88 -17.06 12.19
CA SER A 27 -11.08 -16.88 11.38
C SER A 27 -12.29 -17.11 12.26
N ARG A 28 -13.10 -16.06 12.48
CA ARG A 28 -14.35 -16.18 13.24
C ARG A 28 -15.53 -16.12 12.29
N GLU A 29 -16.39 -17.13 12.41
CA GLU A 29 -17.62 -17.21 11.63
C GLU A 29 -18.75 -16.48 12.37
N VAL A 30 -19.51 -15.66 11.66
CA VAL A 30 -20.58 -14.84 12.25
C VAL A 30 -21.94 -15.40 11.90
N GLY A 31 -22.80 -15.61 12.90
CA GLY A 31 -24.18 -16.09 12.73
C GLY A 31 -24.57 -17.29 13.62
N PRO A 32 -25.87 -17.58 13.79
CA PRO A 32 -26.36 -18.43 14.88
C PRO A 32 -26.24 -19.96 14.64
N LEU A 33 -25.98 -20.42 13.42
CA LEU A 33 -26.11 -21.84 13.06
C LEU A 33 -24.77 -22.50 12.70
N TRP A 34 -24.50 -23.62 13.37
CA TRP A 34 -23.46 -24.62 13.08
C TRP A 34 -21.99 -24.21 13.19
N LEU A 35 -21.66 -23.26 14.09
CA LEU A 35 -20.33 -22.93 14.67
C LEU A 35 -19.93 -21.44 14.59
N GLY A 36 -20.82 -20.57 14.11
CA GLY A 36 -20.64 -19.12 14.21
C GLY A 36 -21.06 -18.53 15.56
N THR A 37 -20.68 -17.27 15.81
CA THR A 37 -21.10 -16.50 16.99
C THR A 37 -21.83 -15.24 16.55
N THR A 38 -22.83 -14.81 17.33
CA THR A 38 -23.49 -13.50 17.22
C THR A 38 -23.18 -12.61 18.42
N ASP A 39 -22.37 -13.12 19.37
CA ASP A 39 -21.96 -12.36 20.54
C ASP A 39 -20.91 -11.32 20.15
N THR A 40 -21.34 -10.06 20.15
CA THR A 40 -20.47 -8.92 19.81
C THR A 40 -19.29 -8.76 20.76
N ALA A 41 -19.42 -9.15 22.04
CA ALA A 41 -18.32 -9.03 22.99
C ALA A 41 -17.20 -10.02 22.66
N ASP A 42 -17.56 -11.26 22.31
CA ASP A 42 -16.62 -12.29 21.89
C ASP A 42 -15.91 -11.92 20.57
N LEU A 43 -16.68 -11.42 19.60
CA LEU A 43 -16.16 -10.96 18.31
C LEU A 43 -15.18 -9.78 18.47
N ASN A 44 -15.55 -8.79 19.28
CA ASN A 44 -14.70 -7.63 19.58
C ASN A 44 -13.41 -8.04 20.30
N ASN A 45 -13.50 -8.86 21.34
CA ASN A 45 -12.33 -9.30 22.10
C ASN A 45 -11.36 -10.09 21.23
N THR A 46 -11.87 -11.01 20.40
CA THR A 46 -11.02 -11.78 19.47
C THR A 46 -10.32 -10.85 18.47
N PHE A 47 -11.04 -9.87 17.93
CA PHE A 47 -10.47 -8.89 17.02
C PHE A 47 -9.34 -8.09 17.69
N ASP A 48 -9.56 -7.60 18.90
CA ASP A 48 -8.58 -6.81 19.65
C ASP A 48 -7.32 -7.63 19.98
N GLU A 49 -7.46 -8.91 20.34
CA GLU A 49 -6.32 -9.81 20.59
C GLU A 49 -5.46 -10.03 19.34
N VAL A 50 -6.08 -10.31 18.19
CA VAL A 50 -5.36 -10.49 16.91
C VAL A 50 -4.66 -9.20 16.49
N LEU A 51 -5.29 -8.05 16.75
CA LEU A 51 -4.71 -6.75 16.47
C LEU A 51 -3.47 -6.47 17.34
N LEU A 52 -3.53 -6.80 18.63
CA LEU A 52 -2.43 -6.62 19.57
C LEU A 52 -1.19 -7.44 19.18
N ASP A 53 -1.40 -8.65 18.68
CA ASP A 53 -0.33 -9.56 18.26
C ASP A 53 0.18 -9.29 16.83
N GLY A 54 -0.40 -8.30 16.13
CA GLY A 54 -0.01 -7.93 14.76
C GLY A 54 -0.45 -8.94 13.70
N GLY A 55 -1.45 -9.77 14.02
CA GLY A 55 -1.99 -10.80 13.13
C GLY A 55 -3.03 -10.28 12.14
N VAL A 56 -3.54 -11.20 11.30
CA VAL A 56 -4.59 -10.92 10.32
C VAL A 56 -5.91 -11.52 10.82
N TYR A 57 -6.90 -10.67 11.07
CA TYR A 57 -8.24 -11.09 11.51
C TYR A 57 -9.19 -11.24 10.32
N HIS A 58 -9.80 -12.41 10.18
CA HIS A 58 -10.77 -12.69 9.13
C HIS A 58 -12.15 -12.93 9.72
N VAL A 59 -13.11 -12.06 9.37
CA VAL A 59 -14.53 -12.31 9.60
C VAL A 59 -15.09 -12.99 8.36
N MET A 60 -15.65 -14.19 8.54
CA MET A 60 -16.31 -14.92 7.45
C MET A 60 -17.76 -15.26 7.83
N CYS A 61 -18.63 -15.40 6.84
CA CYS A 61 -20.01 -15.81 7.07
C CYS A 61 -20.40 -16.90 6.07
N HIS A 62 -21.21 -17.84 6.51
CA HIS A 62 -21.92 -18.72 5.58
C HIS A 62 -22.89 -17.88 4.73
N PRO A 63 -23.01 -18.13 3.41
CA PRO A 63 -23.73 -17.26 2.48
C PRO A 63 -25.23 -17.07 2.74
N ASN A 64 -25.81 -17.72 3.76
CA ASN A 64 -27.25 -17.70 4.06
C ASN A 64 -27.57 -17.25 5.50
N VAL A 65 -26.62 -16.63 6.22
CA VAL A 65 -26.66 -16.60 7.69
C VAL A 65 -26.42 -15.21 8.34
N ILE A 66 -26.09 -14.14 7.59
CA ILE A 66 -26.10 -12.80 8.21
C ILE A 66 -27.53 -12.27 8.24
N GLU A 67 -28.08 -12.18 9.45
CA GLU A 67 -29.36 -11.56 9.76
C GLU A 67 -29.17 -10.05 9.86
N TRP A 68 -29.09 -9.38 8.70
CA TRP A 68 -28.84 -7.93 8.61
C TRP A 68 -29.91 -7.06 9.26
N ASP A 69 -31.08 -7.63 9.54
CA ASP A 69 -32.17 -7.03 10.29
C ASP A 69 -31.98 -7.10 11.82
N GLN A 70 -30.92 -7.75 12.30
CA GLN A 70 -30.51 -7.77 13.71
C GLN A 70 -29.37 -6.76 13.97
N ASP A 71 -29.22 -6.34 15.22
CA ASP A 71 -28.29 -5.25 15.58
C ASP A 71 -26.81 -5.69 15.64
N TYR A 72 -26.56 -6.96 15.97
CA TYR A 72 -25.20 -7.45 16.27
C TYR A 72 -24.18 -7.28 15.12
N PRO A 73 -24.50 -7.43 13.82
CA PRO A 73 -23.55 -7.22 12.74
C PRO A 73 -23.11 -5.75 12.69
N TRP A 74 -24.07 -4.83 12.85
CA TRP A 74 -23.80 -3.39 12.81
C TRP A 74 -22.98 -2.94 14.01
N ILE A 75 -23.29 -3.44 15.20
CA ILE A 75 -22.55 -3.15 16.43
C ILE A 75 -21.10 -3.63 16.31
N HIS A 76 -20.87 -4.85 15.81
CA HIS A 76 -19.50 -5.36 15.63
C HIS A 76 -18.76 -4.60 14.51
N LEU A 77 -19.42 -4.33 13.37
CA LEU A 77 -18.83 -3.55 12.28
C LEU A 77 -18.44 -2.14 12.74
N GLU A 78 -19.27 -1.47 13.52
CA GLU A 78 -18.97 -0.15 14.10
C GLU A 78 -17.76 -0.20 15.05
N HIS A 79 -17.65 -1.27 15.84
CA HIS A 79 -16.52 -1.47 16.75
C HIS A 79 -15.18 -1.55 15.98
N ILE A 80 -15.18 -2.20 14.81
CA ILE A 80 -13.98 -2.38 13.99
C ILE A 80 -13.80 -1.31 12.89
N SER A 81 -14.84 -0.57 12.49
CA SER A 81 -14.81 0.42 11.40
C SER A 81 -14.02 1.66 11.68
N ASN A 82 -13.78 1.95 12.95
CA ASN A 82 -12.97 3.08 13.38
C ASN A 82 -11.48 2.72 13.50
N ARG A 83 -11.06 1.56 13.01
CA ARG A 83 -9.67 1.09 13.04
C ARG A 83 -9.03 1.21 11.66
N ASN A 84 -7.98 2.00 11.58
CA ASN A 84 -7.33 2.40 10.32
C ASN A 84 -6.49 1.29 9.65
N ASN A 85 -6.37 0.13 10.30
CA ASN A 85 -5.58 -1.03 9.87
C ASN A 85 -6.43 -2.30 9.64
N VAL A 86 -7.76 -2.17 9.64
CA VAL A 86 -8.70 -3.26 9.36
C VAL A 86 -9.14 -3.21 7.90
N TRP A 87 -9.04 -4.34 7.21
CA TRP A 87 -9.39 -4.45 5.79
C TRP A 87 -10.67 -5.26 5.62
N TYR A 88 -11.70 -4.64 5.04
CA TYR A 88 -12.96 -5.31 4.74
C TYR A 88 -12.83 -6.16 3.48
N THR A 89 -13.13 -7.45 3.62
CA THR A 89 -13.18 -8.37 2.50
C THR A 89 -14.38 -9.31 2.61
N GLY A 90 -15.40 -9.12 1.78
CA GLY A 90 -16.27 -10.24 1.43
C GLY A 90 -15.47 -11.22 0.58
N PHE A 91 -14.98 -12.32 1.17
CA PHE A 91 -14.15 -13.42 0.63
C PHE A 91 -13.02 -13.13 -0.41
N GLY A 92 -12.79 -11.89 -0.88
CA GLY A 92 -11.99 -11.62 -2.07
C GLY A 92 -11.16 -10.33 -2.14
N HIS A 93 -11.21 -9.41 -1.18
CA HIS A 93 -10.48 -8.13 -1.28
C HIS A 93 -9.00 -8.20 -0.90
N LEU A 94 -8.56 -9.09 0.01
CA LEU A 94 -7.12 -9.29 0.24
C LEU A 94 -6.44 -9.96 -0.96
N TYR A 95 -7.14 -10.92 -1.59
CA TYR A 95 -6.76 -11.47 -2.89
C TYR A 95 -6.81 -10.41 -3.99
N ALA A 96 -7.80 -9.52 -4.00
CA ALA A 96 -7.86 -8.42 -4.96
C ALA A 96 -6.72 -7.42 -4.76
N TYR A 97 -6.35 -7.09 -3.52
CA TYR A 97 -5.25 -6.15 -3.24
C TYR A 97 -3.91 -6.74 -3.69
N HIS A 98 -3.62 -8.00 -3.33
CA HIS A 98 -2.43 -8.69 -3.82
C HIS A 98 -2.45 -8.95 -5.34
N PHE A 99 -3.61 -9.29 -5.93
CA PHE A 99 -3.79 -9.40 -7.38
C PHE A 99 -3.56 -8.06 -8.08
N LEU A 100 -4.09 -6.96 -7.54
CA LEU A 100 -3.94 -5.63 -8.13
C LEU A 100 -2.51 -5.13 -8.01
N GLN A 101 -1.84 -5.36 -6.88
CA GLN A 101 -0.44 -4.95 -6.70
C GLN A 101 0.53 -5.83 -7.51
N SER A 102 0.22 -7.11 -7.74
CA SER A 102 1.01 -8.00 -8.61
C SER A 102 0.74 -7.79 -10.12
N THR A 103 -0.50 -7.50 -10.50
CA THR A 103 -0.90 -7.26 -11.90
C THR A 103 -0.60 -5.82 -12.34
N TYR A 104 -0.69 -4.86 -11.42
CA TYR A 104 -0.51 -3.42 -11.65
C TYR A 104 0.40 -2.78 -10.59
N PRO A 105 1.72 -3.07 -10.60
CA PRO A 105 2.66 -2.62 -9.58
C PRO A 105 2.83 -1.09 -9.44
N GLU A 106 2.30 -0.33 -10.39
CA GLU A 106 2.35 1.14 -10.41
C GLU A 106 1.21 1.80 -9.60
N ILE A 107 0.23 1.02 -9.10
CA ILE A 107 -0.87 1.54 -8.27
C ILE A 107 -0.35 1.77 -6.84
N ASN A 108 -0.39 3.03 -6.39
CA ASN A 108 0.17 3.48 -5.11
C ASN A 108 -0.95 3.71 -4.08
N LEU A 109 -1.18 2.72 -3.21
CA LEU A 109 -2.33 2.65 -2.28
C LEU A 109 -1.98 3.18 -0.86
N HIS A 110 -1.35 4.35 -0.78
CA HIS A 110 -1.13 4.99 0.53
C HIS A 110 -2.46 5.45 1.15
N SER A 111 -2.74 5.09 2.40
CA SER A 111 -3.83 5.71 3.15
C SER A 111 -3.42 7.16 3.48
N SER A 112 -4.25 8.12 3.08
CA SER A 112 -4.04 9.52 3.45
C SER A 112 -4.33 9.68 4.94
N ASN A 113 -3.32 9.99 5.75
CA ASN A 113 -3.54 10.41 7.14
C ASN A 113 -4.17 11.82 7.11
N PRO A 114 -5.41 12.03 7.56
CA PRO A 114 -6.09 13.34 7.46
C PRO A 114 -5.42 14.45 8.28
N ASN A 115 -4.45 14.10 9.14
CA ASN A 115 -3.66 15.05 9.93
C ASN A 115 -2.22 15.23 9.43
N GLU A 116 -1.82 14.61 8.31
CA GLU A 116 -0.52 14.91 7.73
C GLU A 116 -0.53 16.35 7.18
N PRO A 117 0.44 17.19 7.58
CA PRO A 117 0.50 18.56 7.09
C PRO A 117 0.66 18.54 5.57
N ILE A 118 -0.29 19.15 4.86
CA ILE A 118 -0.17 19.34 3.43
C ILE A 118 0.87 20.45 3.20
N PRO A 119 1.87 20.25 2.33
CA PRO A 119 2.86 21.28 2.06
C PRO A 119 2.18 22.52 1.46
N GLU A 120 2.65 23.72 1.83
CA GLU A 120 2.04 24.97 1.36
C GLU A 120 2.46 25.35 -0.08
N GLN A 121 3.54 24.77 -0.58
CA GLN A 121 4.14 25.10 -1.87
C GLN A 121 4.80 23.89 -2.50
N ILE A 122 4.98 23.96 -3.82
CA ILE A 122 5.73 22.94 -4.56
C ILE A 122 7.22 23.10 -4.21
N VAL A 123 7.80 22.06 -3.60
CA VAL A 123 9.24 22.01 -3.27
C VAL A 123 9.85 20.77 -3.87
N ILE A 124 10.95 20.93 -4.60
CA ILE A 124 11.74 19.81 -5.11
C ILE A 124 13.02 19.73 -4.31
N HIS A 125 13.18 18.62 -3.59
CA HIS A 125 14.35 18.37 -2.77
C HIS A 125 15.50 17.89 -3.64
N GLN A 126 16.73 18.07 -3.15
CA GLN A 126 17.88 17.38 -3.76
C GLN A 126 17.69 15.88 -3.58
N ASN A 127 17.98 15.11 -4.63
CA ASN A 127 17.96 13.66 -4.52
C ASN A 127 18.96 13.19 -3.44
N TYR A 128 18.59 12.18 -2.66
CA TYR A 128 19.46 11.63 -1.62
C TYR A 128 19.46 10.09 -1.66
N PRO A 129 20.64 9.44 -1.61
CA PRO A 129 21.98 10.05 -1.60
C PRO A 129 22.30 10.78 -2.94
N ASN A 130 23.24 11.73 -2.91
CA ASN A 130 23.85 12.33 -4.09
C ASN A 130 25.28 12.81 -3.74
N PRO A 131 26.36 12.21 -4.28
CA PRO A 131 26.37 11.11 -5.26
C PRO A 131 25.71 9.82 -4.75
N PHE A 132 25.25 8.93 -5.64
CA PHE A 132 24.50 7.72 -5.30
C PHE A 132 25.05 6.45 -5.96
N ASN A 133 24.75 5.26 -5.41
CA ASN A 133 25.12 3.95 -5.97
C ASN A 133 24.16 2.82 -5.51
N PRO A 134 23.47 2.12 -6.42
CA PRO A 134 22.90 2.61 -7.68
C PRO A 134 21.55 3.31 -7.44
N THR A 135 21.10 3.43 -6.19
CA THR A 135 19.76 3.94 -5.84
C THR A 135 19.81 5.34 -5.24
N THR A 136 18.86 6.17 -5.63
CA THR A 136 18.62 7.50 -5.03
C THR A 136 17.12 7.75 -4.92
N GLN A 137 16.72 8.55 -3.95
CA GLN A 137 15.33 9.00 -3.81
C GLN A 137 15.19 10.46 -4.24
N ILE A 138 14.20 10.73 -5.07
CA ILE A 138 13.76 12.07 -5.46
C ILE A 138 12.51 12.38 -4.64
N LYS A 139 12.62 13.34 -3.73
CA LYS A 139 11.51 13.81 -2.90
C LYS A 139 10.95 15.12 -3.46
N TYR A 140 9.63 15.25 -3.44
CA TYR A 140 8.93 16.43 -3.89
C TYR A 140 7.62 16.63 -3.13
N ASP A 141 7.27 17.89 -2.92
CA ASP A 141 6.14 18.30 -2.10
C ASP A 141 5.07 18.88 -3.03
N LEU A 142 3.81 18.46 -2.87
CA LEU A 142 2.68 18.90 -3.68
C LEU A 142 1.60 19.52 -2.80
N PRO A 143 1.27 20.82 -2.96
CA PRO A 143 0.22 21.47 -2.18
C PRO A 143 -1.20 21.06 -2.61
N GLU A 144 -1.35 20.64 -3.86
CA GLU A 144 -2.62 20.25 -4.47
C GLU A 144 -2.42 19.10 -5.46
N ASP A 145 -3.51 18.46 -5.84
CA ASP A 145 -3.52 17.39 -6.85
C ASP A 145 -3.05 17.94 -8.21
N ALA A 146 -2.06 17.28 -8.82
CA ALA A 146 -1.46 17.76 -10.07
C ALA A 146 -1.05 16.60 -10.98
N LEU A 147 -1.04 16.87 -12.29
CA LEU A 147 -0.35 16.01 -13.24
C LEU A 147 1.16 16.20 -13.06
N VAL A 148 1.86 15.15 -12.64
CA VAL A 148 3.29 15.17 -12.37
C VAL A 148 4.04 14.36 -13.42
N ALA A 149 5.08 14.95 -13.99
CA ALA A 149 6.02 14.29 -14.88
C ALA A 149 7.44 14.39 -14.33
N ILE A 150 8.10 13.26 -14.09
CA ILE A 150 9.50 13.18 -13.64
C ILE A 150 10.30 12.41 -14.66
N ASN A 151 11.21 13.10 -15.34
CA ASN A 151 12.04 12.55 -16.41
C ASN A 151 13.52 12.71 -16.08
N ILE A 152 14.30 11.67 -16.39
CA ILE A 152 15.76 11.67 -16.26
C ILE A 152 16.39 11.76 -17.63
N TYR A 153 17.39 12.61 -17.74
CA TYR A 153 18.19 12.86 -18.93
C TYR A 153 19.66 12.70 -18.62
N ASP A 154 20.45 12.40 -19.64
CA ASP A 154 21.90 12.56 -19.57
C ASP A 154 22.34 14.00 -19.90
N LEU A 155 23.65 14.25 -19.85
CA LEU A 155 24.24 15.54 -20.18
C LEU A 155 24.01 16.00 -21.63
N MET A 156 23.71 15.08 -22.55
CA MET A 156 23.41 15.37 -23.94
C MET A 156 21.93 15.69 -24.16
N GLY A 157 21.11 15.66 -23.09
CA GLY A 157 19.67 15.87 -23.15
C GLY A 157 18.90 14.65 -23.67
N ARG A 158 19.53 13.47 -23.77
CA ARG A 158 18.85 12.24 -24.18
C ARG A 158 17.98 11.76 -23.02
N SER A 159 16.72 11.42 -23.31
CA SER A 159 15.81 10.86 -22.32
C SER A 159 16.26 9.45 -21.94
N ILE A 160 16.51 9.26 -20.65
CA ILE A 160 17.00 8.00 -20.07
C ILE A 160 15.85 7.21 -19.48
N LYS A 161 15.04 7.87 -18.64
CA LYS A 161 13.92 7.22 -17.95
C LYS A 161 12.80 8.20 -17.62
N SER A 162 11.55 7.78 -17.84
CA SER A 162 10.37 8.43 -17.28
C SER A 162 10.01 7.71 -15.98
N LEU A 163 10.14 8.37 -14.84
CA LEU A 163 9.83 7.79 -13.53
C LEU A 163 8.36 7.94 -13.16
N VAL A 164 7.76 9.08 -13.51
CA VAL A 164 6.36 9.40 -13.20
C VAL A 164 5.80 10.16 -14.39
N ASN A 165 4.57 9.84 -14.78
CA ASN A 165 3.78 10.60 -15.75
C ASN A 165 2.29 10.37 -15.48
N SER A 166 1.80 10.84 -14.34
CA SER A 166 0.46 10.56 -13.87
C SER A 166 -0.06 11.64 -12.92
N HIS A 167 -1.37 11.65 -12.69
CA HIS A 167 -1.97 12.47 -11.65
C HIS A 167 -1.51 11.96 -10.28
N GLN A 168 -0.99 12.86 -9.46
CA GLN A 168 -0.56 12.61 -8.08
C GLN A 168 -1.38 13.51 -7.17
N SER A 169 -1.88 12.96 -6.07
CA SER A 169 -2.59 13.77 -5.08
C SER A 169 -1.61 14.63 -4.27
N ALA A 170 -2.13 15.67 -3.61
CA ALA A 170 -1.38 16.49 -2.66
C ALA A 170 -0.65 15.65 -1.61
N GLY A 171 0.43 16.21 -1.05
CA GLY A 171 1.23 15.62 0.01
C GLY A 171 2.73 15.53 -0.30
N TYR A 172 3.47 14.95 0.65
CA TYR A 172 4.89 14.65 0.50
C TYR A 172 5.08 13.37 -0.31
N ARG A 173 5.78 13.46 -1.44
CA ARG A 173 5.99 12.35 -2.37
C ARG A 173 7.47 12.00 -2.46
N SER A 174 7.73 10.71 -2.70
CA SER A 174 9.06 10.19 -2.94
C SER A 174 9.02 9.16 -4.06
N ILE A 175 9.99 9.22 -4.96
CA ILE A 175 10.18 8.20 -5.99
C ILE A 175 11.63 7.76 -6.01
N GLN A 176 11.86 6.46 -6.12
CA GLN A 176 13.20 5.89 -6.21
C GLN A 176 13.61 5.75 -7.67
N TRP A 177 14.86 6.10 -7.97
CA TRP A 177 15.53 5.68 -9.20
C TRP A 177 16.67 4.73 -8.87
N ASN A 178 16.75 3.62 -9.62
CA ASN A 178 17.73 2.55 -9.45
C ASN A 178 18.79 2.52 -10.55
N ALA A 179 19.13 3.68 -11.13
CA ALA A 179 20.11 3.81 -12.21
C ALA A 179 19.81 2.93 -13.44
N THR A 180 18.55 2.76 -13.81
CA THR A 180 18.16 2.05 -15.04
C THR A 180 17.55 3.00 -16.07
N ASN A 181 17.58 2.60 -17.34
CA ASN A 181 16.85 3.25 -18.44
C ASN A 181 15.40 2.72 -18.54
N ASN A 182 14.65 3.18 -19.55
CA ASN A 182 13.28 2.71 -19.82
C ASN A 182 13.19 1.21 -20.20
N LEU A 183 14.29 0.58 -20.63
CA LEU A 183 14.37 -0.86 -20.92
C LEU A 183 14.72 -1.68 -19.67
N GLY A 184 14.92 -1.03 -18.52
CA GLY A 184 15.34 -1.69 -17.29
C GLY A 184 16.85 -1.97 -17.21
N GLU A 185 17.63 -1.52 -18.19
CA GLU A 185 19.07 -1.76 -18.24
C GLU A 185 19.84 -0.74 -17.38
N PRO A 186 20.90 -1.15 -16.66
CA PRO A 186 21.73 -0.23 -15.90
C PRO A 186 22.39 0.83 -16.79
N VAL A 187 22.42 2.06 -16.31
CA VAL A 187 23.12 3.17 -16.98
C VAL A 187 24.55 3.31 -16.45
N SER A 188 25.43 3.92 -17.25
CA SER A 188 26.83 4.11 -16.87
C SER A 188 26.99 5.16 -15.76
N ALA A 189 28.01 5.02 -14.91
CA ALA A 189 28.35 6.07 -13.95
C ALA A 189 28.60 7.41 -14.65
N GLY A 190 28.16 8.50 -14.02
CA GLY A 190 28.20 9.82 -14.64
C GLY A 190 27.19 10.80 -14.07
N MET A 191 27.10 11.96 -14.72
CA MET A 191 26.15 13.00 -14.36
C MET A 191 24.83 12.81 -15.10
N TYR A 192 23.75 12.94 -14.36
CA TYR A 192 22.39 12.89 -14.84
C TYR A 192 21.62 14.14 -14.41
N ILE A 193 20.55 14.42 -15.11
CA ILE A 193 19.65 15.53 -14.83
C ILE A 193 18.26 14.93 -14.66
N TYR A 194 17.58 15.22 -13.55
CA TYR A 194 16.15 15.01 -13.50
C TYR A 194 15.41 16.33 -13.64
N MET A 195 14.25 16.23 -14.26
CA MET A 195 13.30 17.30 -14.44
C MET A 195 11.98 16.85 -13.88
N ILE A 196 11.40 17.67 -13.03
CA ILE A 196 10.05 17.49 -12.52
C ILE A 196 9.18 18.63 -13.01
N GLN A 197 7.99 18.29 -13.50
CA GLN A 197 6.94 19.22 -13.89
C GLN A 197 5.67 18.84 -13.13
N ALA A 198 5.04 19.83 -12.49
CA ALA A 198 3.76 19.70 -11.79
C ALA A 198 2.90 20.90 -12.17
N GLY A 199 1.89 20.69 -13.02
CA GLY A 199 1.13 21.79 -13.63
C GLY A 199 2.03 22.77 -14.40
N GLN A 200 2.04 24.04 -14.00
CA GLN A 200 2.91 25.09 -14.58
C GLN A 200 4.32 25.13 -13.94
N PHE A 201 4.51 24.48 -12.80
CA PHE A 201 5.80 24.45 -12.12
C PHE A 201 6.75 23.47 -12.83
N ARG A 202 7.99 23.90 -13.05
CA ARG A 202 9.05 23.07 -13.62
C ARG A 202 10.38 23.35 -12.94
N GLN A 203 11.05 22.30 -12.50
CA GLN A 203 12.39 22.41 -11.91
C GLN A 203 13.31 21.30 -12.42
N VAL A 204 14.59 21.64 -12.50
CA VAL A 204 15.65 20.77 -12.98
C VAL A 204 16.74 20.68 -11.91
N ARG A 205 17.23 19.47 -11.64
CA ARG A 205 18.32 19.22 -10.69
C ARG A 205 19.30 18.18 -11.24
N LYS A 206 20.55 18.29 -10.81
CA LYS A 206 21.66 17.42 -11.22
C LYS A 206 21.86 16.30 -10.20
N MET A 207 22.25 15.12 -10.69
CA MET A 207 22.58 13.93 -9.90
C MET A 207 23.89 13.33 -10.39
N VAL A 208 24.61 12.66 -9.51
CA VAL A 208 25.87 11.98 -9.83
C VAL A 208 25.78 10.51 -9.43
N LEU A 209 25.80 9.62 -10.42
CA LEU A 209 25.86 8.17 -10.22
C LEU A 209 27.32 7.73 -10.09
N LEU A 210 27.62 7.04 -9.00
CA LEU A 210 28.88 6.34 -8.77
C LEU A 210 28.79 4.89 -9.26
N LYS A 211 29.96 4.27 -9.49
CA LYS A 211 30.10 2.85 -9.76
C LYS A 211 30.55 2.13 -8.49
#